data_AF-A0A4Q9AZ26-F1
#
_entry.id   AF-A0A4Q9AZ26-F1
#
_cell.length_a   1.000
_cell.length_b   1.000
_cell.length_c   1.000
_cell.angle_alpha   90.00
_cell.angle_beta   90.00
_cell.angle_gamma   90.00
#
_symmetry.space_group_name_H-M   'P 1'
#
loop_
_entity.id
_entity.type
_entity.pdbx_description
1 polymer ?
#
loop_
_entity_poly.entity_id
_entity_poly.type
_entity_poly.pdbx_seq_one_letter_code
_entity_poly.pdbx_strand_id
1 'polypeptide(L)'
;RLMGDWRKGEEIFTDPRRGNCYACHSGDPQEVAYGTVGPDLRGYGVRGTDEAVQRFVYEVVYNAWAYFPCSLMYRGGVNGYFTPEEAAHIVAFLLHPDSPVNRDLRR
;
A
#
# COMPACT_ATOMS: atom_id res chain seq x y z
N ARG A 1 -14.57 -6.41 -0.91
CA ARG A 1 -13.58 -6.71 -1.97
C ARG A 1 -12.22 -6.24 -1.46
N LEU A 2 -11.15 -7.02 -1.61
CA LEU A 2 -9.84 -6.71 -1.03
C LEU A 2 -8.96 -5.82 -1.93
N MET A 3 -9.37 -5.64 -3.19
CA MET A 3 -8.84 -4.63 -4.11
C MET A 3 -9.95 -3.69 -4.58
N GLY A 4 -9.74 -2.38 -4.40
CA GLY A 4 -10.62 -1.34 -4.92
C GLY A 4 -10.03 -0.61 -6.15
N ASP A 5 -10.15 0.71 -6.17
CA ASP A 5 -9.61 1.56 -7.24
C ASP A 5 -8.19 2.02 -6.91
N TRP A 6 -7.23 1.68 -7.76
CA TRP A 6 -5.82 2.03 -7.55
C TRP A 6 -5.57 3.55 -7.61
N ARG A 7 -6.38 4.32 -8.34
CA ARG A 7 -6.25 5.79 -8.42
C ARG A 7 -6.59 6.44 -7.09
N LYS A 8 -7.69 6.00 -6.47
CA LYS A 8 -8.03 6.42 -5.11
C LYS A 8 -6.99 5.94 -4.08
N GLY A 9 -6.39 4.78 -4.33
CA GLY A 9 -5.32 4.26 -3.49
C GLY A 9 -4.09 5.16 -3.49
N GLU A 10 -3.71 5.70 -4.65
CA GLU A 10 -2.62 6.67 -4.80
C GLU A 10 -2.86 7.95 -3.99
N GLU A 11 -4.09 8.49 -4.06
CA GLU A 11 -4.50 9.68 -3.29
C GLU A 11 -4.30 9.44 -1.79
N ILE A 12 -4.74 8.28 -1.27
CA ILE A 12 -4.61 7.93 0.15
C ILE A 12 -3.15 7.65 0.54
N PHE A 13 -2.41 6.95 -0.34
CA PHE A 13 -1.00 6.61 -0.12
C PHE A 13 -0.13 7.87 0.04
N THR A 14 -0.50 8.94 -0.67
CA THR A 14 0.24 10.22 -0.68
C THR A 14 -0.22 11.20 0.40
N ASP A 15 -1.50 11.17 0.80
CA ASP A 15 -2.06 12.18 1.71
C ASP A 15 -1.45 12.09 3.13
N PRO A 16 -0.77 13.15 3.62
CA PRO A 16 -0.13 13.19 4.94
C PRO A 16 -1.07 13.05 6.13
N ARG A 17 -2.37 13.32 5.94
CA ARG A 17 -3.41 13.21 6.98
C ARG A 17 -4.08 11.83 6.96
N ARG A 18 -3.76 11.00 5.97
CA ARG A 18 -4.38 9.70 5.74
C ARG A 18 -3.31 8.61 5.78
N GLY A 19 -2.87 8.11 4.62
CA GLY A 19 -1.90 7.02 4.53
C GLY A 19 -0.47 7.46 4.80
N ASN A 20 -0.08 8.64 4.30
CA ASN A 20 1.28 9.19 4.40
C ASN A 20 2.38 8.15 4.12
N CYS A 21 2.13 7.21 3.21
CA CYS A 21 2.93 6.00 3.06
C CYS A 21 4.32 6.33 2.49
N TYR A 22 4.40 7.35 1.62
CA TYR A 22 5.67 7.87 1.11
C TYR A 22 6.61 8.37 2.21
N ALA A 23 6.13 8.75 3.39
CA ALA A 23 7.02 9.12 4.50
C ALA A 23 7.92 7.96 4.97
N CYS A 24 7.55 6.72 4.65
CA CYS A 24 8.26 5.52 5.09
C CYS A 24 8.71 4.60 3.94
N HIS A 25 8.03 4.63 2.79
CA HIS A 25 8.22 3.69 1.70
C HIS A 25 8.38 4.39 0.36
N SER A 26 9.18 3.84 -0.55
CA SER A 26 9.07 4.10 -1.99
C SER A 26 7.81 3.43 -2.57
N GLY A 27 7.33 3.93 -3.72
CA GLY A 27 6.08 3.51 -4.34
C GLY A 27 6.12 3.63 -5.87
N ASP A 28 5.60 4.72 -6.44
CA ASP A 28 5.83 5.05 -7.86
C ASP A 28 7.34 5.29 -8.09
N PRO A 29 7.99 4.61 -9.05
CA PRO A 29 9.37 4.90 -9.44
C PRO A 29 9.64 6.36 -9.87
N GLN A 30 8.61 7.12 -10.25
CA GLN A 30 8.71 8.54 -10.60
C GLN A 30 8.62 9.47 -9.38
N GLU A 31 8.13 9.00 -8.24
CA GLU A 31 8.11 9.78 -7.00
C GLU A 31 9.50 9.74 -6.36
N VAL A 32 10.08 10.93 -6.16
CA VAL A 32 11.44 11.10 -5.62
C VAL A 32 11.44 11.43 -4.13
N ALA A 33 10.30 11.90 -3.60
CA ALA A 33 10.14 12.27 -2.20
C ALA A 33 9.56 11.09 -1.40
N TYR A 34 10.44 10.17 -1.01
CA TYR A 34 10.06 9.02 -0.18
C TYR A 34 11.06 8.76 0.96
N GLY A 35 10.58 8.13 2.02
CA GLY A 35 11.38 7.64 3.15
C GLY A 35 11.83 6.19 2.98
N THR A 36 12.78 5.77 3.82
CA THR A 36 13.40 4.43 3.77
C THR A 36 13.30 3.70 5.11
N VAL A 37 12.29 4.04 5.92
CA VAL A 37 12.04 3.38 7.21
C VAL A 37 11.43 1.99 6.97
N GLY A 38 10.51 1.89 6.02
CA GLY A 38 9.93 0.64 5.56
C GLY A 38 10.64 0.11 4.31
N PRO A 39 10.32 -1.12 3.89
CA PRO A 39 10.84 -1.71 2.65
C PRO A 39 10.41 -0.95 1.39
N ASP A 40 11.16 -1.12 0.32
CA ASP A 40 10.81 -0.67 -1.02
C ASP A 40 9.54 -1.38 -1.53
N LEU A 41 8.56 -0.60 -2.00
CA LEU A 41 7.31 -1.14 -2.57
C LEU A 41 7.24 -0.97 -4.09
N ARG A 42 8.29 -0.49 -4.77
CA ARG A 42 8.34 -0.50 -6.24
C ARG A 42 8.23 -1.93 -6.77
N GLY A 43 7.38 -2.12 -7.77
CA GLY A 43 7.11 -3.43 -8.36
C GLY A 43 6.42 -4.42 -7.42
N TYR A 44 5.75 -3.96 -6.35
CA TYR A 44 5.13 -4.86 -5.38
C TYR A 44 4.11 -5.85 -5.99
N GLY A 45 3.53 -5.50 -7.14
CA GLY A 45 2.62 -6.32 -7.92
C GLY A 45 3.21 -7.63 -8.48
N VAL A 46 4.54 -7.85 -8.47
CA VAL A 46 5.14 -9.16 -8.82
C VAL A 46 4.61 -10.31 -7.96
N ARG A 47 4.02 -9.99 -6.82
CA ARG A 47 3.36 -10.94 -5.91
C ARG A 47 2.06 -11.52 -6.49
N GLY A 48 1.52 -10.93 -7.56
CA GLY A 48 0.25 -11.34 -8.17
C GLY A 48 -0.97 -10.77 -7.45
N THR A 49 -2.15 -11.10 -7.96
CA THR A 49 -3.44 -10.60 -7.47
C THR A 49 -4.36 -11.72 -6.97
N ASP A 50 -3.81 -12.87 -6.59
CA ASP A 50 -4.61 -13.95 -6.02
C ASP A 50 -5.20 -13.54 -4.67
N GLU A 51 -6.33 -14.12 -4.28
CA GLU A 51 -7.06 -13.72 -3.07
C GLU A 51 -6.20 -13.82 -1.80
N ALA A 52 -5.34 -14.84 -1.71
CA ALA A 52 -4.41 -14.98 -0.58
C ALA A 52 -3.42 -13.80 -0.48
N VAL A 53 -2.92 -13.32 -1.63
CA VAL A 53 -2.03 -12.15 -1.70
C VAL A 53 -2.81 -10.90 -1.34
N GLN A 54 -3.99 -10.68 -1.93
CA GLN A 54 -4.82 -9.52 -1.61
C GLN A 54 -5.14 -9.46 -0.11
N ARG A 55 -5.50 -10.59 0.50
CA ARG A 55 -5.82 -10.67 1.93
C ARG A 55 -4.63 -10.34 2.79
N PHE A 56 -3.47 -10.95 2.52
CA PHE A 56 -2.24 -10.65 3.27
C PHE A 56 -1.90 -9.15 3.21
N VAL A 57 -1.92 -8.56 2.01
CA VAL A 57 -1.59 -7.14 1.82
C VAL A 57 -2.62 -6.24 2.50
N TYR A 58 -3.90 -6.56 2.37
CA TYR A 58 -4.98 -5.84 3.06
C TYR A 58 -4.78 -5.84 4.57
N GLU A 59 -4.51 -7.00 5.17
CA GLU A 59 -4.37 -7.11 6.62
C GLU A 59 -3.10 -6.42 7.13
N VAL A 60 -2.00 -6.45 6.38
CA VAL A 60 -0.78 -5.67 6.69
C VAL A 60 -1.05 -4.17 6.60
N VAL A 61 -1.74 -3.69 5.56
CA VAL A 61 -2.12 -2.27 5.42
C VAL A 61 -3.06 -1.84 6.54
N TYR A 62 -4.05 -2.67 6.87
CA TYR A 62 -5.05 -2.35 7.89
C TYR A 62 -4.47 -2.40 9.31
N ASN A 63 -3.65 -3.40 9.60
CA ASN A 63 -3.03 -3.66 10.89
C ASN A 63 -1.72 -4.45 10.76
N ALA A 64 -0.62 -3.77 10.46
CA ALA A 64 0.70 -4.38 10.32
C ALA A 64 1.12 -5.22 11.56
N TRP A 65 0.64 -4.87 12.75
CA TRP A 65 0.99 -5.56 14.00
C TRP A 65 0.39 -6.96 14.11
N ALA A 66 -0.62 -7.30 13.29
CA ALA A 66 -1.16 -8.66 13.21
C ALA A 66 -0.12 -9.66 12.65
N TYR A 67 0.83 -9.18 11.85
CA TYR A 67 1.89 -9.99 11.23
C TYR A 67 3.27 -9.68 11.80
N PHE A 68 3.51 -8.43 12.17
CA PHE A 68 4.80 -7.93 12.61
C PHE A 68 4.63 -7.25 13.99
N PRO A 69 4.70 -8.00 15.09
CA PRO A 69 4.57 -7.43 16.44
C PRO A 69 5.54 -6.27 16.65
N CYS A 70 5.05 -5.17 17.19
CA CYS A 70 5.82 -3.93 17.44
C CYS A 70 6.39 -3.24 16.18
N SER A 71 5.81 -3.48 15.00
CA SER A 71 6.20 -2.76 13.77
C SER A 71 6.10 -1.24 13.92
N LEU A 72 7.04 -0.51 13.32
CA LEU A 72 6.96 0.95 13.21
C LEU A 72 5.87 1.39 12.22
N MET A 73 5.45 0.50 11.30
CA MET A 73 4.29 0.76 10.46
C MET A 73 3.05 0.81 11.36
N TYR A 74 2.40 1.97 11.38
CA TYR A 74 1.27 2.22 12.26
C TYR A 74 0.03 1.43 11.82
N ARG A 75 -0.88 1.18 12.77
CA ARG A 75 -2.12 0.42 12.55
C ARG A 75 -3.21 1.31 11.97
N GLY A 76 -3.04 1.75 10.72
CA GLY A 76 -3.85 2.80 10.10
C GLY A 76 -5.35 2.54 10.10
N GLY A 77 -5.77 1.33 9.71
CA GLY A 77 -7.17 0.94 9.71
C GLY A 77 -7.76 0.79 11.11
N VAL A 78 -6.99 0.23 12.06
CA VAL A 78 -7.43 0.09 13.47
C VAL A 78 -7.63 1.45 14.13
N ASN A 79 -6.74 2.40 13.84
CA ASN A 79 -6.77 3.74 14.42
C ASN A 79 -7.70 4.70 13.65
N GLY A 80 -8.35 4.26 12.57
CA GLY A 80 -9.33 5.04 11.83
C GLY A 80 -8.76 6.11 10.89
N TYR A 81 -7.48 6.03 10.51
CA TYR A 81 -6.89 6.94 9.51
C TYR A 81 -7.47 6.72 8.11
N PHE A 82 -7.90 5.49 7.83
CA PHE A 82 -8.63 5.14 6.62
C PHE A 82 -9.65 4.03 6.88
N THR A 83 -10.72 4.02 6.10
CA THR A 83 -11.79 3.03 6.18
C THR A 83 -11.37 1.68 5.58
N PRO A 84 -12.13 0.58 5.82
CA PRO A 84 -11.93 -0.68 5.11
C PRO A 84 -11.92 -0.56 3.58
N GLU A 85 -12.77 0.31 3.01
CA GLU A 85 -12.81 0.52 1.57
C GLU A 85 -11.54 1.22 1.05
N GLU A 86 -11.09 2.24 1.79
CA GLU A 86 -9.87 2.98 1.49
C GLU A 86 -8.63 2.09 1.62
N ALA A 87 -8.58 1.20 2.61
CA ALA A 87 -7.53 0.17 2.69
C ALA A 87 -7.51 -0.71 1.44
N ALA A 88 -8.67 -1.13 0.93
CA ALA A 88 -8.75 -1.90 -0.31
C ALA A 88 -8.29 -1.08 -1.54
N HIS A 89 -8.48 0.25 -1.55
CA HIS A 89 -7.92 1.13 -2.58
C HIS A 89 -6.38 1.15 -2.51
N ILE A 90 -5.79 1.25 -1.31
CA ILE A 90 -4.32 1.17 -1.13
C ILE A 90 -3.79 -0.20 -1.61
N VAL A 91 -4.48 -1.30 -1.29
CA VAL A 91 -4.10 -2.64 -1.79
C VAL A 91 -4.11 -2.69 -3.31
N ALA A 92 -5.11 -2.07 -3.95
CA ALA A 92 -5.14 -1.96 -5.41
C ALA A 92 -3.99 -1.10 -5.93
N PHE A 93 -3.62 0.00 -5.27
CA PHE A 93 -2.45 0.77 -5.64
C PHE A 93 -1.15 -0.04 -5.58
N LEU A 94 -1.01 -0.96 -4.62
CA LEU A 94 0.18 -1.81 -4.53
C LEU A 94 0.19 -2.95 -5.57
N LEU A 95 -0.96 -3.58 -5.85
CA LEU A 95 -1.02 -4.82 -6.61
C LEU A 95 -1.55 -4.68 -8.05
N HIS A 96 -2.30 -3.64 -8.37
CA HIS A 96 -2.95 -3.54 -9.68
C HIS A 96 -1.89 -3.39 -10.78
N PRO A 97 -1.99 -4.13 -11.90
CA PRO A 97 -0.97 -4.12 -12.93
C PRO A 97 -0.80 -2.73 -13.56
N ASP A 98 -1.86 -1.93 -13.68
CA ASP A 98 -1.82 -0.55 -14.22
C ASP A 98 -1.38 0.50 -13.20
N SER A 99 -1.19 0.13 -11.93
CA SER A 99 -0.71 1.08 -10.92
C SER A 99 0.69 1.57 -11.29
N PRO A 100 1.00 2.87 -11.08
CA PRO A 100 2.35 3.40 -11.29
C PRO A 100 3.43 2.66 -10.52
N VAL A 101 3.11 2.15 -9.33
CA VAL A 101 4.00 1.30 -8.50
C VAL A 101 4.59 0.13 -9.30
N ASN A 102 3.87 -0.36 -10.32
CA ASN A 102 4.20 -1.57 -11.07
C ASN A 102 4.68 -1.28 -12.51
N ARG A 103 4.92 -0.02 -12.90
CA ARG A 103 5.27 0.35 -14.29
C ARG A 103 6.57 -0.27 -14.80
N ASP A 104 7.59 -0.40 -13.96
CA ASP A 104 8.88 -0.96 -14.37
C ASP A 104 8.84 -2.47 -14.63
N LEU A 105 7.80 -3.17 -14.17
CA LEU A 105 7.59 -4.60 -14.44
C LEU A 105 7.15 -4.90 -15.87
N ARG A 106 6.81 -3.87 -16.66
CA ARG A 106 6.35 -4.00 -18.05
C ARG A 106 7.48 -3.86 -19.07
N ARG A 107 8.71 -3.66 -18.62
CA ARG A 107 9.91 -3.57 -19.47
C ARG A 107 10.51 -4.93 -19.75
#